data_AF-A0A091L3Y5-F1
#
_entry.id   AF-A0A091L3Y5-F1
#
_cell.length_a   1.000
_cell.length_b   1.000
_cell.length_c   1.000
_cell.angle_alpha   90.00
_cell.angle_beta   90.00
_cell.angle_gamma   90.00
#
_symmetry.space_group_name_H-M   'P 1'
#
loop_
_entity.id
_entity.type
_entity.pdbx_description
1 polymer ?
#
loop_
_entity_poly.entity_id
_entity_poly.type
_entity_poly.pdbx_seq_one_letter_code
_entity_poly.pdbx_strand_id
1 'polypeptide(L)'
;GLEPRIVTRWDIQKYARKAYDLGIRYIGGCCGFEPYHVRAIAEELAPERGFLPEASEKHGSWGDSLSMHTKPWVRARARKEYWENLKPASGRPYCPSMSKPDGWGVTKGARELMQQKEATSEQQLKELFQKQKF
;
A
#
# COMPACT_ATOMS: atom_id res chain seq x y z
N GLY A 1 5.01 -11.73 1.02
CA GLY A 1 3.75 -11.09 1.43
C GLY A 1 3.82 -9.59 1.21
N LEU A 2 2.73 -8.99 0.75
CA LEU A 2 2.61 -7.54 0.49
C LEU A 2 1.88 -6.80 1.63
N GLU A 3 1.52 -7.50 2.70
CA GLU A 3 0.66 -7.02 3.78
C GLU A 3 1.19 -5.72 4.44
N PRO A 4 2.50 -5.55 4.70
CA PRO A 4 3.03 -4.30 5.29
C PRO A 4 2.95 -3.08 4.37
N ARG A 5 2.61 -3.27 3.09
CA ARG A 5 2.54 -2.21 2.07
C ARG A 5 1.10 -1.79 1.79
N ILE A 6 0.11 -2.41 2.44
CA ILE A 6 -1.28 -1.97 2.34
C ILE A 6 -1.38 -0.56 2.90
N VAL A 7 -1.98 0.31 2.11
CA VAL A 7 -2.20 1.72 2.45
C VAL A 7 -3.32 1.86 3.46
N THR A 8 -3.28 2.91 4.27
CA THR A 8 -4.37 3.24 5.19
C THR A 8 -5.46 4.06 4.48
N ARG A 9 -6.63 4.20 5.12
CA ARG A 9 -7.67 5.11 4.63
C ARG A 9 -7.18 6.57 4.53
N TRP A 10 -6.26 6.98 5.40
CA TRP A 10 -5.68 8.32 5.42
C TRP A 10 -4.74 8.55 4.24
N ASP A 11 -3.95 7.52 3.87
CA ASP A 11 -3.14 7.54 2.66
C ASP A 11 -4.02 7.69 1.40
N ILE A 12 -5.17 7.01 1.38
CA ILE A 12 -6.14 7.10 0.27
C ILE A 12 -6.82 8.47 0.20
N GLN A 13 -7.22 9.08 1.32
CA GLN A 13 -7.74 10.45 1.33
C GLN A 13 -6.71 11.43 0.74
N LYS A 14 -5.45 11.33 1.18
CA LYS A 14 -4.35 12.14 0.62
C LYS A 14 -4.14 11.90 -0.88
N TYR A 15 -4.23 10.65 -1.34
CA TYR A 15 -4.19 10.32 -2.75
C TYR A 15 -5.36 10.95 -3.52
N ALA A 16 -6.59 10.82 -3.02
CA ALA A 16 -7.80 11.32 -3.66
C ALA A 16 -7.76 12.84 -3.81
N ARG A 17 -7.37 13.57 -2.75
CA ARG A 17 -7.19 15.02 -2.78
C ARG A 17 -6.20 15.44 -3.85
N LYS A 18 -5.00 14.85 -3.83
CA LYS A 18 -3.95 15.13 -4.83
C LYS A 18 -4.39 14.82 -6.26
N ALA A 19 -5.07 13.69 -6.47
CA ALA A 19 -5.57 13.30 -7.78
C ALA A 19 -6.62 14.30 -8.30
N TYR A 20 -7.55 14.71 -7.43
CA TYR A 20 -8.56 15.70 -7.76
C TYR A 20 -7.95 17.07 -8.10
N ASP A 21 -7.01 17.54 -7.27
CA ASP A 21 -6.30 18.81 -7.47
C ASP A 21 -5.47 18.80 -8.76
N LEU A 22 -4.95 17.63 -9.16
CA LEU A 22 -4.26 17.42 -10.44
C LEU A 22 -5.20 17.43 -11.66
N GLY A 23 -6.53 17.46 -11.44
CA GLY A 23 -7.53 17.45 -12.51
C GLY A 23 -8.11 16.08 -12.86
N ILE A 24 -7.75 15.02 -12.13
CA ILE A 24 -8.32 13.69 -12.35
C ILE A 24 -9.79 13.68 -11.88
N ARG A 25 -10.69 13.13 -12.69
CA ARG A 25 -12.14 13.05 -12.39
C ARG A 25 -12.69 11.63 -12.33
N TYR A 26 -11.90 10.64 -12.74
CA TYR A 26 -12.16 9.23 -12.50
C TYR A 26 -11.07 8.71 -11.55
N ILE A 27 -11.38 8.67 -10.26
CA ILE A 27 -10.43 8.30 -9.20
C ILE A 27 -10.90 6.98 -8.59
N GLY A 28 -10.04 5.97 -8.66
CA GLY A 28 -10.37 4.61 -8.24
C GLY A 28 -9.16 3.89 -7.66
N GLY A 29 -9.19 2.57 -7.73
CA GLY A 29 -8.13 1.72 -7.20
C GLY A 29 -8.04 0.38 -7.93
N CYS A 30 -6.97 -0.35 -7.64
CA CYS A 30 -6.67 -1.65 -8.23
C CYS A 30 -6.34 -2.66 -7.12
N CYS A 31 -5.34 -3.53 -7.32
CA CYS A 31 -4.93 -4.53 -6.36
C CYS A 31 -4.68 -3.94 -4.96
N GLY A 32 -5.25 -4.57 -3.94
CA GLY A 32 -5.16 -4.13 -2.54
C GLY A 32 -6.18 -3.07 -2.14
N PHE A 33 -7.02 -2.58 -3.06
CA PHE A 33 -8.17 -1.77 -2.68
C PHE A 33 -9.27 -2.64 -2.07
N GLU A 34 -9.74 -2.19 -0.92
CA GLU A 34 -10.83 -2.80 -0.16
C GLU A 34 -11.97 -1.78 -0.09
N PRO A 35 -13.19 -2.17 0.31
CA PRO A 35 -14.34 -1.26 0.33
C PRO A 35 -14.08 0.05 1.11
N TYR A 36 -13.30 0.00 2.19
CA TYR A 36 -12.98 1.17 2.99
C TYR A 36 -11.98 2.13 2.31
N HIS A 37 -11.17 1.66 1.35
CA HIS A 37 -10.33 2.51 0.51
C HIS A 37 -11.20 3.30 -0.47
N VAL A 38 -12.19 2.65 -1.10
CA VAL A 38 -13.13 3.34 -1.99
C VAL A 38 -13.96 4.37 -1.23
N ARG A 39 -14.44 4.01 -0.02
CA ARG A 39 -15.12 4.97 0.87
C ARG A 39 -14.24 6.17 1.18
N ALA A 40 -12.95 5.98 1.44
CA ALA A 40 -12.03 7.06 1.76
C ALA A 40 -11.88 8.08 0.61
N ILE A 41 -11.88 7.63 -0.65
CA ILE A 41 -11.92 8.53 -1.82
C ILE A 41 -13.19 9.38 -1.79
N ALA A 42 -14.34 8.72 -1.61
CA ALA A 42 -15.63 9.39 -1.64
C ALA A 42 -15.82 10.37 -0.46
N GLU A 43 -15.30 10.02 0.73
CA GLU A 43 -15.33 10.89 1.91
C GLU A 43 -14.44 12.13 1.76
N GLU A 44 -13.23 11.97 1.19
CA GLU A 44 -12.33 13.12 0.96
C GLU A 44 -12.91 14.12 -0.03
N LEU A 45 -13.61 13.63 -1.07
CA LEU A 45 -14.20 14.45 -2.12
C LEU A 45 -15.68 14.76 -1.89
N ALA A 46 -16.22 14.42 -0.72
CA ALA A 46 -17.61 14.72 -0.37
C ALA A 46 -17.92 16.22 -0.42
N PRO A 47 -17.03 17.15 0.01
CA PRO A 47 -17.28 18.59 -0.14
C PRO A 47 -17.49 19.03 -1.59
N GLU A 48 -16.73 18.46 -2.54
CA GLU A 48 -16.84 18.78 -3.97
C GLU A 48 -18.04 18.09 -4.64
N ARG A 49 -18.48 16.94 -4.10
CA ARG A 49 -19.56 16.14 -4.69
C ARG A 49 -20.93 16.40 -4.06
N GLY A 50 -20.98 17.01 -2.88
CA GLY A 50 -22.20 17.37 -2.18
C GLY A 50 -22.90 16.21 -1.46
N PHE A 51 -22.27 15.02 -1.36
CA PHE A 51 -22.85 13.87 -0.66
C PHE A 51 -21.76 12.92 -0.12
N LEU A 52 -22.15 12.11 0.87
CA LEU A 52 -21.37 10.99 1.40
C LEU A 52 -21.91 9.65 0.86
N PRO A 53 -21.06 8.63 0.68
CA PRO A 53 -21.54 7.30 0.32
C PRO A 53 -22.27 6.63 1.50
N GLU A 54 -23.17 5.68 1.23
CA GLU A 54 -23.92 4.92 2.26
C GLU A 54 -22.99 4.26 3.29
N ALA A 55 -21.82 3.78 2.85
CA ALA A 55 -20.82 3.18 3.73
C ALA A 55 -20.29 4.12 4.83
N SER A 56 -20.52 5.44 4.70
CA SER A 56 -20.18 6.43 5.72
C SER A 56 -21.16 6.47 6.88
N GLU A 57 -22.35 5.86 6.79
CA GLU A 57 -23.27 5.73 7.94
C GLU A 57 -22.64 4.95 9.11
N LYS A 58 -21.67 4.08 8.81
CA LYS A 58 -20.92 3.30 9.81
C LYS A 58 -19.51 3.85 10.04
N HIS A 59 -19.28 5.11 9.71
CA HIS A 59 -17.98 5.75 9.83
C HIS A 59 -18.07 7.19 10.32
N GLY A 60 -17.08 7.63 11.10
CA GLY A 60 -16.91 9.02 11.52
C GLY A 60 -15.70 9.65 10.84
N SER A 61 -15.83 10.91 10.44
CA SER A 61 -14.75 11.68 9.82
C SER A 61 -13.51 11.69 10.71
N TRP A 62 -12.33 11.39 10.13
CA TRP A 62 -11.03 11.46 10.83
C TRP A 62 -10.98 10.79 12.22
N GLY A 63 -11.71 9.68 12.39
CA GLY A 63 -11.73 8.92 13.64
C GLY A 63 -12.69 9.46 14.69
N ASP A 64 -13.64 10.32 14.30
CA ASP A 64 -14.64 10.95 15.19
C ASP A 64 -15.38 9.94 16.08
N SER A 65 -15.66 8.72 15.61
CA SER A 65 -16.28 7.67 16.43
C SER A 65 -15.46 7.25 17.66
N LEU A 66 -14.19 7.65 17.76
CA LEU A 66 -13.34 7.43 18.94
C LEU A 66 -13.59 8.46 20.07
N SER A 67 -14.34 9.53 19.80
CA SER A 67 -14.58 10.66 20.71
C SER A 67 -15.25 10.26 22.03
N MET A 68 -15.99 9.17 22.05
CA MET A 68 -16.71 8.68 23.25
C MET A 68 -16.00 7.54 23.98
N HIS A 69 -14.79 7.16 23.55
CA HIS A 69 -14.04 6.08 24.19
C HIS A 69 -13.67 6.44 25.64
N THR A 70 -13.67 5.49 26.59
CA THR A 70 -13.40 5.76 28.02
C THR A 70 -12.00 6.33 28.31
N LYS A 71 -11.00 5.90 27.55
CA LYS A 71 -9.60 6.32 27.66
C LYS A 71 -9.32 7.70 27.00
N PRO A 72 -8.79 8.70 27.73
CA PRO A 72 -8.52 10.04 27.19
C PRO A 72 -7.58 10.06 25.98
N TRP A 73 -6.50 9.26 26.00
CA TRP A 73 -5.53 9.19 24.89
C TRP A 73 -6.05 8.48 23.63
N VAL A 74 -7.20 7.78 23.72
CA VAL A 74 -7.90 7.23 22.55
C VAL A 74 -8.78 8.32 21.94
N ARG A 75 -9.52 9.06 22.77
CA ARG A 75 -10.33 10.21 22.33
C ARG A 75 -9.48 11.29 21.66
N ALA A 76 -8.29 11.56 22.18
CA ALA A 76 -7.35 12.55 21.63
C ALA A 76 -6.91 12.26 20.17
N ARG A 77 -7.22 11.07 19.65
CA ARG A 77 -6.95 10.66 18.26
C ARG A 77 -8.08 11.00 17.30
N ALA A 78 -9.26 11.37 17.78
CA ALA A 78 -10.46 11.67 16.98
C ALA A 78 -10.35 13.03 16.27
N ARG A 79 -9.30 13.20 15.46
CA ARG A 79 -8.99 14.47 14.77
C ARG A 79 -8.08 14.25 13.58
N LYS A 80 -8.24 15.09 12.55
CA LYS A 80 -7.50 15.00 11.29
C LYS A 80 -5.99 15.08 11.52
N GLU A 81 -5.56 16.05 12.30
CA GLU A 81 -4.14 16.36 12.48
C GLU A 81 -3.40 15.22 13.17
N TYR A 82 -4.09 14.37 13.95
CA TYR A 82 -3.48 13.18 14.54
C TYR A 82 -3.17 12.14 13.46
N TRP A 83 -4.17 11.71 12.69
CA TRP A 83 -4.02 10.62 11.74
C TRP A 83 -3.24 11.00 10.49
N GLU A 84 -3.34 12.26 10.05
CA GLU A 84 -2.61 12.75 8.88
C GLU A 84 -1.09 12.83 9.12
N ASN A 85 -0.67 13.04 10.36
CA ASN A 85 0.74 13.21 10.74
C ASN A 85 1.34 11.98 11.44
N LEU A 86 0.51 11.04 11.89
CA LEU A 86 0.99 9.79 12.47
C LEU A 86 1.79 9.00 11.43
N LYS A 87 2.97 8.51 11.81
CA LYS A 87 3.76 7.56 11.02
C LYS A 87 3.55 6.15 11.60
N PRO A 88 2.69 5.30 11.01
CA PRO A 88 2.42 3.97 11.56
C PRO A 88 3.68 3.11 11.54
N ALA A 89 3.93 2.39 12.63
CA ALA A 89 5.06 1.46 12.70
C ALA A 89 4.75 0.17 11.92
N SER A 90 5.77 -0.46 11.33
CA SER A 90 5.60 -1.74 10.63
C SER A 90 5.33 -2.93 11.57
N GLY A 91 5.70 -2.80 12.85
CA GLY A 91 5.69 -3.90 13.81
C GLY A 91 6.69 -5.03 13.50
N ARG A 92 7.61 -4.82 12.54
CA ARG A 92 8.57 -5.83 12.05
C ARG A 92 9.99 -5.32 12.22
N PRO A 93 10.59 -5.40 13.42
CA PRO A 93 11.88 -4.78 13.72
C PRO A 93 13.06 -5.41 12.98
N TYR A 94 12.93 -6.67 12.55
CA TYR A 94 13.99 -7.40 11.84
C TYR A 94 13.81 -7.42 10.32
N CYS A 95 12.77 -6.76 9.78
CA CYS A 95 12.52 -6.70 8.34
C CYS A 95 12.96 -5.34 7.77
N PRO A 96 13.58 -5.30 6.58
CA PRO A 96 13.89 -4.05 5.91
C PRO A 96 12.60 -3.36 5.43
N SER A 97 12.63 -2.02 5.31
CA SER A 97 11.51 -1.23 4.78
C SER A 97 11.35 -1.36 3.26
N MET A 98 12.44 -1.65 2.56
CA MET A 98 12.49 -1.79 1.11
C MET A 98 13.12 -3.13 0.72
N SER A 99 12.84 -3.56 -0.51
CA SER A 99 13.40 -4.77 -1.12
C SER A 99 13.90 -4.42 -2.51
N LYS A 100 14.88 -5.17 -3.02
CA LYS A 100 15.33 -5.03 -4.41
C LYS A 100 14.34 -5.76 -5.31
N PRO A 101 13.83 -5.14 -6.39
CA PRO A 101 13.07 -5.86 -7.40
C PRO A 101 13.93 -6.99 -8.00
N ASP A 102 13.33 -8.15 -8.22
CA ASP A 102 13.98 -9.20 -8.99
C ASP A 102 14.11 -8.74 -10.45
N GLY A 103 15.31 -8.89 -11.02
CA GLY A 103 15.62 -8.50 -12.38
C GLY A 103 16.71 -9.40 -12.93
N TRP A 104 16.31 -10.54 -13.48
CA TRP A 104 17.25 -11.56 -13.96
C TRP A 104 18.05 -11.13 -15.19
N GLY A 105 17.67 -10.03 -15.85
CA GLY A 105 18.37 -9.53 -17.06
C GLY A 105 18.30 -10.47 -18.27
N VAL A 106 17.58 -11.59 -18.14
CA VAL A 106 17.43 -12.62 -19.17
C VAL A 106 15.96 -12.88 -19.46
N THR A 107 15.64 -13.14 -20.72
CA THR A 107 14.29 -13.42 -21.20
C THR A 107 14.18 -14.84 -21.74
N LYS A 108 12.95 -15.32 -21.94
CA LYS A 108 12.66 -16.61 -22.59
C LYS A 108 13.49 -16.75 -23.88
N GLY A 109 14.34 -17.78 -23.95
CA GLY A 109 15.28 -18.04 -25.05
C GLY A 109 16.76 -17.85 -24.71
N ALA A 110 17.08 -17.23 -23.57
CA ALA A 110 18.46 -17.21 -23.06
C ALA A 110 18.96 -18.63 -22.75
N ARG A 111 20.22 -18.91 -23.07
CA ARG A 111 20.83 -20.24 -22.97
C ARG A 111 20.78 -20.80 -21.55
N GLU A 112 20.99 -19.96 -20.54
CA GLU A 112 20.85 -20.33 -19.12
C GLU A 112 19.42 -20.68 -18.66
N LEU A 113 18.40 -20.30 -19.43
CA LEU A 113 17.00 -20.63 -19.13
C LEU A 113 16.49 -21.85 -19.91
N MET A 114 17.30 -22.43 -20.80
CA MET A 114 16.93 -23.64 -21.54
C MET A 114 17.05 -24.86 -20.62
N GLN A 115 15.95 -25.59 -20.46
CA GLN A 115 15.94 -26.82 -19.66
C GLN A 115 16.92 -27.85 -20.25
N GLN A 116 17.74 -28.42 -19.37
CA GLN A 116 18.65 -29.51 -19.71
C GLN A 116 18.00 -30.84 -19.30
N LYS A 117 18.35 -31.90 -20.01
CA LYS A 117 17.89 -33.27 -19.70
C LYS A 117 18.51 -33.79 -18.41
N GLU A 118 19.76 -33.41 -18.15
CA GLU A 118 20.52 -33.79 -16.97
C GLU A 118 20.46 -32.70 -15.89
N ALA A 119 20.70 -33.09 -14.64
CA ALA A 119 20.78 -32.14 -13.54
C ALA A 119 21.90 -31.12 -13.74
N THR A 120 21.66 -29.87 -13.34
CA THR A 120 22.65 -28.79 -13.39
C THR A 120 23.89 -29.19 -12.60
N SER A 121 25.06 -29.10 -13.22
CA SER A 121 26.32 -29.46 -12.58
C SER A 121 26.79 -28.39 -11.58
N GLU A 122 27.65 -28.77 -10.62
CA GLU A 122 28.24 -27.81 -9.67
C GLU A 122 29.05 -26.70 -10.37
N GLN A 123 29.67 -26.99 -11.51
CA GLN A 123 30.39 -25.97 -12.30
C GLN A 123 29.44 -24.94 -12.89
N GLN A 124 28.32 -25.38 -13.48
CA GLN A 124 27.30 -24.48 -14.02
C GLN A 124 26.71 -23.59 -12.91
N LEU A 125 26.48 -24.15 -11.72
CA LEU A 125 26.04 -23.38 -10.54
C LEU A 125 27.05 -22.32 -10.12
N LYS A 126 28.36 -22.65 -10.08
CA LYS A 126 29.41 -21.68 -9.74
C LYS A 126 29.46 -20.49 -10.70
N GLU A 127 29.33 -20.73 -12.01
CA GLU A 127 29.28 -19.66 -13.01
C GLU A 127 28.06 -18.75 -12.84
N LEU A 128 26.88 -19.34 -12.57
CA LEU A 128 25.67 -18.58 -12.31
C LEU A 128 25.80 -17.70 -11.06
N PHE A 129 26.34 -18.22 -9.96
CA PHE A 129 26.56 -17.44 -8.74
C PHE A 129 27.56 -16.31 -8.92
N GLN A 130 28.58 -16.46 -9.78
CA GLN A 130 29.50 -15.37 -10.10
C GLN A 130 28.81 -14.24 -10.87
N LYS A 131 27.92 -14.57 -11.82
CA LYS A 131 27.16 -13.57 -12.58
C LYS A 131 26.18 -12.76 -11.73
N GLN A 132 25.62 -13.36 -10.67
CA GLN A 132 24.65 -12.71 -9.78
C GLN A 132 25.28 -11.73 -8.77
N LYS A 133 26.61 -11.66 -8.68
CA LYS A 133 27.32 -10.75 -7.77
C LYS A 133 27.47 -9.31 -8.28
N PHE A 134 26.95 -8.99 -9.46
CA PHE A 134 26.97 -7.66 -10.07
C PHE A 134 25.55 -7.12 -10.26
#